data_AF-A0A0M8VCH5-F1
#
_entry.id   AF-A0A0M8VCH5-F1
#
_cell.length_a   1.000
_cell.length_b   1.000
_cell.length_c   1.000
_cell.angle_alpha   90.00
_cell.angle_beta   90.00
_cell.angle_gamma   90.00
#
_symmetry.space_group_name_H-M   'P 1'
#
loop_
_entity.id
_entity.type
_entity.pdbx_description
1 polymer ?
#
loop_
_entity_poly.entity_id
_entity_poly.type
_entity_poly.pdbx_seq_one_letter_code
_entity_poly.pdbx_strand_id
1 'polypeptide(L)'
;MLQRHAGQAVVATAIISEAVMTQLRGPVTAIAVGVAAVAGGLWAVQGRARQKSAIGMGPSAQALTWQVHAGRKPLPSDSDTYRYVAARMRQTTEHVRRTTAERGLKKVTLATSSETGSWADARSTGHGRLGHVWLGMRWLHPRHTNHLPAVLEHELAHLQRRDTGKRIAAESAAVAAAGLAAGLLSLPAFALSAAAAWLLNTLFFWWGELACDLAAARVCGRTAVADMWREDLDRERARSVLPRIWGTVRGLRTHPPLRLRILCAEHFPLPDARGQAVHPLHPPAAG
;
A
#
# COMPACT_ATOMS: atom_id res chain seq x y z
N MET A 1 14.80 -7.06 -2.13
CA MET A 1 15.83 -7.51 -1.17
C MET A 1 15.77 -6.81 0.20
N LEU A 2 15.19 -5.62 0.36
CA LEU A 2 15.24 -4.83 1.60
C LEU A 2 14.37 -5.29 2.80
N GLN A 3 13.38 -6.17 2.61
CA GLN A 3 12.63 -6.78 3.73
C GLN A 3 13.45 -7.82 4.52
N ARG A 4 14.54 -8.35 3.94
CA ARG A 4 15.41 -9.36 4.58
C ARG A 4 16.19 -8.77 5.76
N HIS A 5 16.63 -7.52 5.65
CA HIS A 5 17.45 -6.87 6.68
C HIS A 5 16.63 -6.32 7.86
N ALA A 6 15.33 -6.05 7.66
CA ALA A 6 14.45 -5.58 8.72
C ALA A 6 14.14 -6.68 9.75
N GLY A 7 13.88 -7.92 9.28
CA GLY A 7 13.70 -9.07 10.16
C GLY A 7 14.98 -9.45 10.90
N GLN A 8 16.13 -9.36 10.22
CA GLN A 8 17.44 -9.62 10.83
C GLN A 8 17.80 -8.58 11.90
N ALA A 9 17.45 -7.31 11.70
CA ALA A 9 17.66 -6.27 12.70
C ALA A 9 16.79 -6.49 13.95
N VAL A 10 15.50 -6.82 13.79
CA VAL A 10 14.60 -7.10 14.94
C VAL A 10 15.07 -8.33 15.73
N VAL A 11 15.48 -9.40 15.04
CA VAL A 11 16.00 -10.61 15.68
C VAL A 11 17.35 -10.33 16.36
N ALA A 12 18.25 -9.58 15.72
CA ALA A 12 19.53 -9.21 16.33
C ALA A 12 19.34 -8.30 17.55
N THR A 13 18.43 -7.32 17.50
CA THR A 13 18.11 -6.47 18.65
C THR A 13 17.48 -7.27 19.78
N ALA A 14 16.60 -8.23 19.48
CA ALA A 14 16.01 -9.12 20.49
C ALA A 14 17.07 -10.02 21.15
N ILE A 15 17.95 -10.66 20.37
CA ILE A 15 19.03 -11.53 20.88
C ILE A 15 20.04 -10.73 21.73
N ILE A 16 20.43 -9.54 21.28
CA ILE A 16 21.34 -8.67 22.04
C ILE A 16 20.66 -8.19 23.32
N SER A 17 19.37 -7.84 23.27
CA SER A 17 18.62 -7.42 24.47
C SER A 17 18.49 -8.56 25.47
N GLU A 18 18.19 -9.78 25.02
CA GLU A 18 18.09 -10.96 25.89
C GLU A 18 19.45 -11.32 26.52
N ALA A 19 20.54 -11.29 25.73
CA ALA A 19 21.90 -11.55 26.23
C ALA A 19 22.37 -10.51 27.25
N VAL A 20 22.01 -9.24 27.06
CA VAL A 20 22.36 -8.14 27.98
C VAL A 20 21.50 -8.20 29.25
N MET A 21 20.22 -8.56 29.12
CA MET A 21 19.27 -8.58 30.24
C MET A 21 19.45 -9.81 31.13
N THR A 22 19.87 -10.94 30.58
CA THR A 22 20.18 -12.16 31.34
C THR A 22 21.48 -12.04 32.16
N GLN A 23 22.42 -11.18 31.74
CA GLN A 23 23.67 -10.92 32.49
C GLN A 23 23.55 -9.82 33.55
N LEU A 24 22.56 -8.94 33.47
CA LEU A 24 22.39 -7.82 34.40
C LEU A 24 21.35 -8.13 35.48
N ARG A 25 21.75 -8.74 36.59
CA ARG A 25 20.96 -8.69 37.83
C ARG A 25 21.07 -7.27 38.42
N GLY A 26 20.23 -6.36 37.93
CA GLY A 26 20.20 -4.92 38.24
C GLY A 26 18.88 -4.26 37.82
N PRO A 27 18.82 -2.96 37.46
CA PRO A 27 17.59 -2.23 37.09
C PRO A 27 17.10 -2.60 35.67
N VAL A 28 16.79 -3.89 35.49
CA VAL A 28 16.40 -4.56 34.24
C VAL A 28 15.25 -3.84 33.53
N THR A 29 14.25 -3.38 34.29
CA THR A 29 13.09 -2.68 33.73
C THR A 29 13.45 -1.34 33.07
N ALA A 30 14.34 -0.56 33.69
CA ALA A 30 14.73 0.74 33.14
C ALA A 30 15.53 0.59 31.83
N ILE A 31 16.40 -0.42 31.77
CA ILE A 31 17.18 -0.75 30.57
C ILE A 31 16.25 -1.24 29.45
N ALA A 32 15.31 -2.15 29.75
CA ALA A 32 14.33 -2.64 28.79
C ALA A 32 13.51 -1.50 28.17
N VAL A 33 13.03 -0.58 29.01
CA VAL A 33 12.28 0.60 28.56
C VAL A 33 13.14 1.50 27.69
N GLY A 34 14.39 1.76 28.08
CA GLY A 34 15.33 2.54 27.30
C GLY A 34 15.59 1.95 25.90
N VAL A 35 15.91 0.66 25.83
CA VAL A 35 16.17 -0.04 24.56
C VAL A 35 14.92 -0.05 23.67
N ALA A 36 13.75 -0.35 24.23
CA ALA A 36 12.50 -0.37 23.49
C ALA A 36 12.14 1.01 22.91
N ALA A 37 12.29 2.07 23.71
CA ALA A 37 12.04 3.44 23.25
C ALA A 37 12.99 3.83 22.11
N VAL A 38 14.28 3.50 22.23
CA VAL A 38 15.29 3.75 21.18
C VAL A 38 14.94 2.97 19.91
N ALA A 39 14.62 1.68 20.01
CA ALA A 39 14.29 0.84 18.86
C ALA A 39 13.05 1.33 18.12
N GLY A 40 11.96 1.62 18.85
CA GLY A 40 10.73 2.18 18.27
C GLY A 40 10.95 3.56 17.63
N GLY A 41 11.73 4.42 18.31
CA GLY A 41 12.11 5.74 17.82
C GLY A 41 12.93 5.68 16.53
N LEU A 42 13.95 4.83 16.47
CA LEU A 42 14.76 4.60 15.27
C LEU A 42 13.91 4.08 14.10
N TRP A 43 12.98 3.15 14.36
CA TRP A 43 12.05 2.68 13.34
C TRP A 43 11.18 3.81 12.80
N ALA A 44 10.68 4.69 13.69
CA ALA A 44 9.84 5.82 13.31
C ALA A 44 10.63 6.80 12.43
N VAL A 45 11.86 7.14 12.84
CA VAL A 45 12.75 8.04 12.08
C VAL A 45 13.07 7.45 10.71
N GLN A 46 13.46 6.17 10.64
CA GLN A 46 13.78 5.51 9.38
C GLN A 46 12.55 5.42 8.47
N GLY A 47 11.39 5.06 9.00
CA GLY A 47 10.12 5.01 8.27
C GLY A 47 9.74 6.37 7.71
N ARG A 48 9.86 7.43 8.52
CA ARG A 48 9.62 8.83 8.10
C ARG A 48 10.61 9.29 7.05
N ALA A 49 11.88 8.95 7.17
CA ALA A 49 12.91 9.30 6.19
C ALA A 49 12.61 8.65 4.83
N ARG A 50 12.26 7.35 4.83
CA ARG A 50 11.85 6.63 3.61
C ARG A 50 10.58 7.22 2.98
N GLN A 51 9.58 7.55 3.81
CA GLN A 51 8.36 8.22 3.36
C GLN A 51 8.67 9.57 2.69
N LYS A 52 9.47 10.42 3.32
CA LYS A 52 9.87 11.73 2.77
C LYS A 52 10.68 11.58 1.49
N SER A 53 11.62 10.64 1.46
CA SER A 53 12.42 10.34 0.27
C SER A 53 11.54 9.90 -0.92
N ALA A 54 10.60 8.98 -0.69
CA ALA A 54 9.68 8.53 -1.73
C ALA A 54 8.79 9.66 -2.27
N ILE A 55 8.32 10.56 -1.41
CA ILE A 55 7.59 11.77 -1.83
C ILE A 55 8.49 12.73 -2.60
N GLY A 56 9.74 12.94 -2.13
CA GLY A 56 10.71 13.83 -2.76
C GLY A 56 11.15 13.37 -4.15
N MET A 57 11.21 12.06 -4.39
CA MET A 57 11.49 11.48 -5.71
C MET A 57 10.28 11.53 -6.66
N GLY A 58 9.07 11.70 -6.13
CA GLY A 58 7.83 11.66 -6.91
C GLY A 58 7.81 12.58 -8.13
N PRO A 59 8.19 13.87 -8.03
CA PRO A 59 8.28 14.78 -9.17
C PRO A 59 9.24 14.29 -10.27
N SER A 60 10.43 13.80 -9.91
CA SER A 60 11.41 13.29 -10.87
C SER A 60 10.91 12.00 -11.53
N ALA A 61 10.33 11.09 -10.75
CA ALA A 61 9.72 9.86 -11.27
C ALA A 61 8.57 10.17 -12.24
N GLN A 62 7.71 11.13 -11.89
CA GLN A 62 6.64 11.61 -12.76
C GLN A 62 7.19 12.22 -14.04
N ALA A 63 8.21 13.07 -13.95
CA ALA A 63 8.83 13.69 -15.12
C ALA A 63 9.37 12.65 -16.10
N LEU A 64 10.07 11.63 -15.59
CA LEU A 64 10.75 10.62 -16.40
C LEU A 64 9.82 9.54 -16.95
N THR A 65 8.81 9.11 -16.19
CA THR A 65 8.02 7.92 -16.54
C THR A 65 6.58 8.22 -16.95
N TRP A 66 6.07 9.40 -16.60
CA TRP A 66 4.67 9.74 -16.84
C TRP A 66 4.54 10.91 -17.82
N GLN A 67 5.23 12.03 -17.57
CA GLN A 67 5.11 13.24 -18.38
C GLN A 67 5.66 13.05 -19.80
N VAL A 68 6.70 12.23 -19.99
CA VAL A 68 7.23 11.86 -21.31
C VAL A 68 6.13 11.29 -22.23
N HIS A 69 5.16 10.58 -21.65
CA HIS A 69 4.05 9.97 -22.39
C HIS A 69 2.80 10.85 -22.37
N ALA A 70 2.40 11.36 -21.21
CA ALA A 70 1.19 12.14 -21.05
C ALA A 70 1.27 13.51 -21.74
N GLY A 71 2.44 14.17 -21.66
CA GLY A 71 2.67 15.53 -22.15
C GLY A 71 3.10 15.61 -23.62
N ARG A 72 3.53 14.49 -24.22
CA ARG A 72 3.90 14.46 -25.63
C ARG A 72 2.66 14.44 -26.52
N LYS A 73 2.66 15.27 -27.56
CA LYS A 73 1.63 15.24 -28.62
C LYS A 73 1.82 13.97 -29.45
N PRO A 74 0.77 13.15 -29.67
CA PRO A 74 0.88 11.95 -30.51
C PRO A 74 1.36 12.29 -31.92
N LEU A 75 2.29 11.53 -32.44
CA LEU A 75 2.70 11.59 -33.85
C LEU A 75 1.85 10.62 -34.68
N PRO A 76 1.66 10.89 -36.00
CA PRO A 76 0.97 9.95 -36.89
C PRO A 76 1.61 8.56 -36.93
N SER A 77 2.93 8.48 -36.74
CA SER A 77 3.72 7.25 -36.70
C SER A 77 3.67 6.50 -35.36
N ASP A 78 3.08 7.09 -34.31
CA ASP A 78 2.93 6.39 -33.03
C ASP A 78 1.90 5.26 -33.15
N SER A 79 2.19 4.12 -32.52
CA SER A 79 1.26 2.98 -32.48
C SER A 79 -0.04 3.32 -31.76
N ASP A 80 -1.14 2.66 -32.14
CA ASP A 80 -2.45 2.85 -31.49
C ASP A 80 -2.39 2.62 -29.98
N THR A 81 -1.65 1.59 -29.55
CA THR A 81 -1.42 1.30 -28.12
C THR A 81 -0.75 2.47 -27.42
N TYR A 82 0.27 3.09 -28.03
CA TYR A 82 0.95 4.25 -27.44
C TYR A 82 0.00 5.44 -27.32
N ARG A 83 -0.76 5.75 -28.38
CA ARG A 83 -1.73 6.86 -28.39
C ARG A 83 -2.80 6.66 -27.32
N TYR A 84 -3.29 5.43 -27.16
CA TYR A 84 -4.23 5.06 -26.13
C TYR A 84 -3.66 5.29 -24.72
N VAL A 85 -2.49 4.74 -24.43
CA VAL A 85 -1.82 4.87 -23.12
C VAL A 85 -1.58 6.35 -22.78
N ALA A 86 -1.08 7.14 -23.74
CA ALA A 86 -0.85 8.57 -23.55
C ALA A 86 -2.15 9.34 -23.23
N ALA A 87 -3.25 9.06 -23.95
CA ALA A 87 -4.56 9.64 -23.67
C ALA A 87 -5.06 9.23 -22.28
N ARG A 88 -4.88 7.96 -21.91
CA ARG A 88 -5.27 7.41 -20.62
C ARG A 88 -4.52 8.04 -19.46
N MET A 89 -3.22 8.28 -19.62
CA MET A 89 -2.41 9.02 -18.65
C MET A 89 -2.87 10.47 -18.49
N ARG A 90 -3.25 11.15 -19.57
CA ARG A 90 -3.81 12.52 -19.49
C ARG A 90 -5.13 12.56 -18.72
N GLN A 91 -6.07 11.67 -19.04
CA GLN A 91 -7.34 11.56 -18.32
C GLN A 91 -7.13 11.27 -16.83
N THR A 92 -6.23 10.34 -16.52
CA THR A 92 -5.85 9.99 -15.14
C THR A 92 -5.24 11.18 -14.41
N THR A 93 -4.38 11.95 -15.08
CA THR A 93 -3.76 13.16 -14.51
C THR A 93 -4.81 14.20 -14.16
N GLU A 94 -5.76 14.45 -15.07
CA GLU A 94 -6.82 15.42 -14.84
C GLU A 94 -7.76 14.98 -13.72
N HIS A 95 -8.11 13.69 -13.67
CA HIS A 95 -8.88 13.12 -12.57
C HIS A 95 -8.18 13.30 -11.22
N VAL A 96 -6.91 12.94 -11.14
CA VAL A 96 -6.12 13.09 -9.89
C VAL A 96 -5.98 14.55 -9.50
N ARG A 97 -5.83 15.48 -10.46
CA ARG A 97 -5.79 16.92 -10.20
C ARG A 97 -7.07 17.43 -9.55
N ARG A 98 -8.24 17.10 -10.11
CA ARG A 98 -9.55 17.47 -9.54
C ARG A 98 -9.75 16.85 -8.17
N THR A 99 -9.53 15.55 -8.07
CA THR A 99 -9.68 14.77 -6.84
C THR A 99 -8.74 15.25 -5.72
N THR A 100 -7.52 15.68 -6.07
CA THR A 100 -6.55 16.28 -5.14
C THR A 100 -7.10 17.57 -4.53
N ALA A 101 -7.69 18.44 -5.36
CA ALA A 101 -8.28 19.70 -4.90
C ALA A 101 -9.48 19.47 -3.98
N GLU A 102 -10.41 18.59 -4.36
CA GLU A 102 -11.62 18.26 -3.59
C GLU A 102 -11.30 17.64 -2.22
N ARG A 103 -10.24 16.82 -2.16
CA ARG A 103 -9.88 16.06 -0.96
C ARG A 103 -8.87 16.78 -0.05
N GLY A 104 -8.60 18.06 -0.31
CA GLY A 104 -7.71 18.88 0.49
C GLY A 104 -6.24 18.46 0.44
N LEU A 105 -5.83 17.67 -0.56
CA LEU A 105 -4.42 17.35 -0.81
C LEU A 105 -3.76 18.54 -1.55
N LYS A 106 -2.48 18.81 -1.28
CA LYS A 106 -1.71 19.90 -1.90
C LYS A 106 -1.17 19.50 -3.27
N LYS A 107 -0.68 18.27 -3.39
CA LYS A 107 -0.11 17.74 -4.64
C LYS A 107 -0.08 16.22 -4.60
N VAL A 108 -0.56 15.58 -5.65
CA VAL A 108 -0.35 14.15 -5.89
C VAL A 108 0.43 14.01 -7.19
N THR A 109 1.52 13.26 -7.14
CA THR A 109 2.35 12.95 -8.30
C THR A 109 2.09 11.52 -8.78
N LEU A 110 2.21 11.29 -10.10
CA LEU A 110 1.94 10.01 -10.74
C LEU A 110 3.18 9.52 -11.47
N ALA A 111 3.54 8.26 -11.29
CA ALA A 111 4.62 7.62 -12.02
C ALA A 111 4.22 6.20 -12.45
N THR A 112 4.88 5.69 -13.50
CA THR A 112 4.75 4.28 -13.85
C THR A 112 5.96 3.48 -13.41
N SER A 113 5.73 2.25 -12.96
CA SER A 113 6.84 1.32 -12.69
C SER A 113 7.20 0.56 -13.97
N SER A 114 8.50 0.54 -14.31
CA SER A 114 9.05 -0.14 -15.49
C SER A 114 9.49 -1.58 -15.20
N GLU A 115 9.46 -2.03 -13.95
CA GLU A 115 9.91 -3.38 -13.60
C GLU A 115 8.90 -4.42 -14.07
N THR A 116 9.36 -5.43 -14.80
CA THR A 116 8.56 -6.58 -15.27
C THR A 116 7.79 -7.29 -14.16
N GLY A 117 8.28 -7.23 -12.91
CA GLY A 117 7.59 -7.74 -11.72
C GLY A 117 6.52 -6.82 -11.12
N SER A 118 6.36 -5.59 -11.63
CA SER A 118 5.45 -4.55 -11.11
C SER A 118 4.36 -4.15 -12.11
N TRP A 119 4.22 -4.91 -13.21
CA TRP A 119 3.28 -4.61 -14.29
C TRP A 119 1.86 -4.33 -13.79
N ALA A 120 1.40 -5.11 -12.81
CA ALA A 120 0.08 -5.01 -12.20
C ALA A 120 0.07 -4.30 -10.84
N ASP A 121 1.17 -3.71 -10.39
CA ASP A 121 1.21 -3.10 -9.07
C ASP A 121 0.53 -1.74 -9.07
N ALA A 122 -0.10 -1.38 -7.96
CA ALA A 122 -0.46 -0.01 -7.65
C ALA A 122 -0.02 0.25 -6.21
N ARG A 123 0.61 1.40 -5.98
CA ARG A 123 1.13 1.75 -4.65
C ARG A 123 1.10 3.25 -4.44
N SER A 124 0.66 3.66 -3.26
CA SER A 124 0.67 5.05 -2.84
C SER A 124 1.54 5.28 -1.61
N THR A 125 2.09 6.49 -1.54
CA THR A 125 2.77 6.99 -0.35
C THR A 125 2.40 8.45 -0.16
N GLY A 126 2.07 8.84 1.08
CA GLY A 126 1.65 10.20 1.42
C GLY A 126 2.45 10.77 2.58
N HIS A 127 2.75 12.07 2.57
CA HIS A 127 3.31 12.79 3.71
C HIS A 127 2.65 14.17 3.85
N GLY A 128 1.97 14.41 4.97
CA GLY A 128 1.20 15.63 5.17
C GLY A 128 0.09 15.74 4.13
N ARG A 129 0.13 16.80 3.31
CA ARG A 129 -0.81 17.03 2.19
C ARG A 129 -0.22 16.63 0.82
N LEU A 130 0.97 16.02 0.79
CA LEU A 130 1.63 15.58 -0.43
C LEU A 130 1.45 14.07 -0.62
N GLY A 131 1.27 13.64 -1.85
CA GLY A 131 1.11 12.24 -2.21
C GLY A 131 1.87 11.86 -3.48
N HIS A 132 2.15 10.58 -3.60
CA HIS A 132 2.73 9.99 -4.79
C HIS A 132 2.09 8.62 -5.02
N VAL A 133 1.70 8.34 -6.26
CA VAL A 133 1.12 7.06 -6.70
C VAL A 133 1.95 6.49 -7.83
N TRP A 134 2.37 5.24 -7.64
CA TRP A 134 2.96 4.39 -8.68
C TRP A 134 1.86 3.51 -9.27
N LEU A 135 1.74 3.54 -10.59
CA LEU A 135 0.83 2.68 -11.34
C LEU A 135 1.62 1.80 -12.30
N GLY A 136 1.46 0.49 -12.15
CA GLY A 136 1.91 -0.48 -13.11
C GLY A 136 1.26 -0.24 -14.46
N MET A 137 2.03 -0.46 -15.53
CA MET A 137 1.61 -0.13 -16.88
C MET A 137 0.43 -0.98 -17.39
N ARG A 138 0.11 -2.09 -16.71
CA ARG A 138 -1.13 -2.86 -16.90
C ARG A 138 -2.37 -1.96 -16.87
N TRP A 139 -2.47 -1.10 -15.86
CA TRP A 139 -3.69 -0.32 -15.62
C TRP A 139 -3.95 0.71 -16.73
N LEU A 140 -2.93 1.03 -17.51
CA LEU A 140 -3.00 1.96 -18.64
C LEU A 140 -3.15 1.24 -19.98
N HIS A 141 -2.93 -0.08 -20.01
CA HIS A 141 -2.96 -0.89 -21.22
C HIS A 141 -4.41 -1.12 -21.70
N PRO A 142 -4.71 -1.02 -23.02
CA PRO A 142 -6.07 -1.16 -23.56
C PRO A 142 -6.80 -2.42 -23.11
N ARG A 143 -6.09 -3.54 -22.97
CA ARG A 143 -6.67 -4.84 -22.59
C ARG A 143 -7.06 -4.96 -21.11
N HIS A 144 -6.60 -4.07 -20.24
CA HIS A 144 -6.73 -4.25 -18.78
C HIS A 144 -7.15 -2.98 -18.03
N THR A 145 -7.43 -1.89 -18.73
CA THR A 145 -7.69 -0.57 -18.11
C THR A 145 -9.05 -0.45 -17.44
N ASN A 146 -9.96 -1.42 -17.64
CA ASN A 146 -11.32 -1.40 -17.08
C ASN A 146 -11.33 -1.24 -15.55
N HIS A 147 -10.27 -1.72 -14.87
CA HIS A 147 -10.14 -1.64 -13.42
C HIS A 147 -9.33 -0.43 -12.92
N LEU A 148 -8.74 0.37 -13.82
CA LEU A 148 -7.99 1.56 -13.44
C LEU A 148 -8.77 2.53 -12.52
N PRO A 149 -10.07 2.80 -12.74
CA PRO A 149 -10.83 3.64 -11.80
C PRO A 149 -10.81 3.08 -10.36
N ALA A 150 -11.13 1.79 -10.21
CA ALA A 150 -11.19 1.13 -8.90
C ALA A 150 -9.82 1.10 -8.20
N VAL A 151 -8.75 0.72 -8.91
CA VAL A 151 -7.38 0.71 -8.39
C VAL A 151 -6.95 2.12 -7.97
N LEU A 152 -7.20 3.13 -8.81
CA LEU A 152 -6.78 4.49 -8.53
C LEU A 152 -7.51 5.06 -7.31
N GLU A 153 -8.82 4.86 -7.21
CA GLU A 153 -9.60 5.35 -6.07
C GLU A 153 -9.18 4.67 -4.76
N HIS A 154 -8.83 3.39 -4.82
CA HIS A 154 -8.23 2.66 -3.70
C HIS A 154 -6.92 3.34 -3.24
N GLU A 155 -6.00 3.63 -4.16
CA GLU A 155 -4.73 4.29 -3.84
C GLU A 155 -4.91 5.73 -3.33
N LEU A 156 -5.87 6.48 -3.88
CA LEU A 156 -6.18 7.82 -3.42
C LEU A 156 -6.80 7.79 -2.01
N ALA A 157 -7.57 6.76 -1.67
CA ALA A 157 -8.11 6.57 -0.32
C ALA A 157 -7.00 6.38 0.72
N HIS A 158 -5.93 5.64 0.39
CA HIS A 158 -4.76 5.54 1.27
C HIS A 158 -4.12 6.89 1.58
N LEU A 159 -3.99 7.75 0.56
CA LEU A 159 -3.45 9.10 0.72
C LEU A 159 -4.34 9.96 1.62
N GLN A 160 -5.65 9.95 1.41
CA GLN A 160 -6.61 10.69 2.23
C GLN A 160 -6.59 10.25 3.69
N ARG A 161 -6.57 8.94 3.92
CA ARG A 161 -6.56 8.34 5.26
C ARG A 161 -5.19 8.41 5.92
N ARG A 162 -4.16 8.85 5.20
CA ARG A 162 -2.76 8.97 5.67
C ARG A 162 -2.20 7.62 6.15
N ASP A 163 -2.55 6.54 5.45
CA ASP A 163 -2.28 5.18 5.91
C ASP A 163 -0.77 4.88 6.00
N THR A 164 0.07 5.49 5.14
CA THR A 164 1.53 5.38 5.26
C THR A 164 2.05 5.88 6.61
N GLY A 165 1.51 7.00 7.11
CA GLY A 165 1.92 7.56 8.40
C GLY A 165 1.43 6.71 9.58
N LYS A 166 0.18 6.24 9.50
CA LYS A 166 -0.39 5.32 10.49
C LYS A 166 0.37 4.00 10.56
N ARG A 167 0.77 3.45 9.40
CA ARG A 167 1.64 2.26 9.32
C ARG A 167 2.95 2.46 10.04
N ILE A 168 3.67 3.55 9.76
CA ILE A 168 4.95 3.82 10.42
C ILE A 168 4.77 3.89 11.94
N ALA A 169 3.72 4.57 12.41
CA ALA A 169 3.42 4.65 13.84
C ALA A 169 3.10 3.28 14.45
N ALA A 170 2.25 2.48 13.80
CA ALA A 170 1.87 1.14 14.26
C ALA A 170 3.08 0.19 14.30
N GLU A 171 3.91 0.16 13.25
CA GLU A 171 5.12 -0.65 13.22
C GLU A 171 6.14 -0.21 14.28
N SER A 172 6.34 1.11 14.47
CA SER A 172 7.19 1.63 15.54
C SER A 172 6.72 1.23 16.93
N ALA A 173 5.41 1.32 17.17
CA ALA A 173 4.80 0.88 18.43
C ALA A 173 4.96 -0.63 18.64
N ALA A 174 4.78 -1.43 17.58
CA ALA A 174 4.98 -2.88 17.64
C ALA A 174 6.44 -3.25 17.95
N VAL A 175 7.42 -2.54 17.35
CA VAL A 175 8.85 -2.73 17.64
C VAL A 175 9.16 -2.39 19.10
N ALA A 176 8.66 -1.26 19.60
CA ALA A 176 8.85 -0.89 21.00
C ALA A 176 8.19 -1.91 21.96
N ALA A 177 6.95 -2.33 21.67
CA ALA A 177 6.24 -3.31 22.48
C ALA A 177 6.95 -4.67 22.49
N ALA A 178 7.48 -5.13 21.35
CA ALA A 178 8.26 -6.35 21.27
C ALA A 178 9.57 -6.25 22.08
N GLY A 179 10.26 -5.12 22.02
CA GLY A 179 11.46 -4.88 22.83
C GLY A 179 11.18 -4.88 24.33
N LEU A 180 10.10 -4.24 24.77
CA LEU A 180 9.64 -4.28 26.16
C LEU A 180 9.29 -5.71 26.59
N ALA A 181 8.50 -6.41 25.77
CA ALA A 181 8.06 -7.76 26.07
C ALA A 181 9.23 -8.74 26.18
N ALA A 182 10.22 -8.64 25.28
CA ALA A 182 11.43 -9.46 25.33
C ALA A 182 12.25 -9.23 26.62
N GLY A 183 12.19 -8.02 27.17
CA GLY A 183 12.91 -7.66 28.37
C GLY A 183 12.22 -8.00 29.68
N LEU A 184 10.88 -8.03 29.70
CA LEU A 184 10.10 -8.10 30.94
C LEU A 184 9.39 -9.43 31.13
N LEU A 185 9.23 -10.22 30.07
CA LEU A 185 8.43 -11.44 30.11
C LEU A 185 9.31 -12.68 30.06
N SER A 186 8.81 -13.77 30.64
CA SER A 186 9.36 -15.10 30.39
C SER A 186 9.19 -15.48 28.91
N LEU A 187 10.03 -16.40 28.40
CA LEU A 187 9.99 -16.81 26.99
C LEU A 187 8.59 -17.22 26.51
N PRO A 188 7.78 -18.02 27.24
CA PRO A 188 6.42 -18.36 26.80
C PRO A 188 5.49 -17.14 26.75
N ALA A 189 5.57 -16.26 27.75
CA ALA A 189 4.76 -15.05 27.81
C ALA A 189 5.15 -14.04 26.71
N PHE A 190 6.43 -13.93 26.40
CA PHE A 190 6.94 -13.18 25.26
C PHE A 190 6.41 -13.74 23.94
N ALA A 191 6.49 -15.06 23.72
CA ALA A 191 6.03 -15.70 22.49
C ALA A 191 4.52 -15.45 22.24
N LEU A 192 3.70 -15.59 23.28
CA LEU A 192 2.26 -15.29 23.20
C LEU A 192 2.00 -13.81 22.92
N SER A 193 2.72 -12.90 23.60
CA SER A 193 2.58 -11.45 23.40
C SER A 193 2.99 -11.02 21.99
N ALA A 194 4.08 -11.59 21.47
CA ALA A 194 4.56 -11.35 20.11
C ALA A 194 3.56 -11.86 19.07
N ALA A 195 2.98 -13.05 19.27
CA ALA A 195 1.95 -13.60 18.39
C ALA A 195 0.68 -12.74 18.38
N ALA A 196 0.22 -12.29 19.55
CA ALA A 196 -0.93 -11.41 19.68
C ALA A 196 -0.68 -10.05 19.01
N ALA A 197 0.48 -9.43 19.25
CA ALA A 197 0.87 -8.18 18.61
C ALA A 197 0.96 -8.32 17.09
N TRP A 198 1.50 -9.43 16.60
CA TRP A 198 1.57 -9.72 15.16
C TRP A 198 0.18 -9.87 14.54
N LEU A 199 -0.75 -10.56 15.21
CA LEU A 199 -2.14 -10.71 14.75
C LEU A 199 -2.86 -9.35 14.71
N LEU A 200 -2.76 -8.56 15.79
CA LEU A 200 -3.37 -7.23 15.87
C LEU A 200 -2.84 -6.29 14.78
N ASN A 201 -1.53 -6.29 14.55
CA ASN A 201 -0.92 -5.48 13.50
C ASN A 201 -1.39 -5.93 12.10
N THR A 202 -1.52 -7.23 11.88
CA THR A 202 -2.07 -7.79 10.64
C THR A 202 -3.51 -7.35 10.41
N LEU A 203 -4.38 -7.48 11.43
CA LEU A 203 -5.77 -7.03 11.36
C LEU A 203 -5.89 -5.52 11.15
N PHE A 204 -5.01 -4.73 11.76
CA PHE A 204 -4.92 -3.30 11.53
C PHE A 204 -4.65 -2.95 10.07
N PHE A 205 -3.70 -3.64 9.42
CA PHE A 205 -3.45 -3.45 8.00
C PHE A 205 -4.59 -3.91 7.11
N TRP A 206 -5.19 -5.06 7.43
CA TRP A 206 -6.34 -5.56 6.69
C TRP A 206 -7.50 -4.58 6.73
N TRP A 207 -7.80 -4.02 7.90
CA TRP A 207 -8.79 -2.96 8.03
C TRP A 207 -8.44 -1.73 7.18
N GLY A 208 -7.17 -1.36 7.12
CA GLY A 208 -6.63 -0.35 6.20
C GLY A 208 -7.06 -0.61 4.76
N GLU A 209 -6.68 -1.76 4.21
CA GLU A 209 -6.98 -2.16 2.83
C GLU A 209 -8.48 -2.23 2.55
N LEU A 210 -9.25 -2.89 3.42
CA LEU A 210 -10.70 -3.04 3.24
C LEU A 210 -11.41 -1.69 3.26
N ALA A 211 -11.01 -0.76 4.12
CA ALA A 211 -11.59 0.58 4.13
C ALA A 211 -11.24 1.38 2.86
N CYS A 212 -10.08 1.13 2.23
CA CYS A 212 -9.76 1.70 0.91
C CYS A 212 -10.59 1.07 -0.21
N ASP A 213 -10.84 -0.25 -0.16
CA ASP A 213 -11.75 -0.93 -1.08
C ASP A 213 -13.18 -0.36 -0.98
N LEU A 214 -13.65 -0.11 0.25
CA LEU A 214 -14.95 0.52 0.48
C LEU A 214 -15.00 1.96 -0.03
N ALA A 215 -13.92 2.73 0.15
CA ALA A 215 -13.83 4.08 -0.40
C ALA A 215 -13.88 4.05 -1.93
N ALA A 216 -13.16 3.13 -2.58
CA ALA A 216 -13.23 2.92 -4.02
C ALA A 216 -14.63 2.49 -4.47
N ALA A 217 -15.29 1.58 -3.74
CA ALA A 217 -16.63 1.12 -4.07
C ALA A 217 -17.69 2.22 -3.96
N ARG A 218 -17.50 3.21 -3.08
CA ARG A 218 -18.34 4.42 -2.98
C ARG A 218 -18.18 5.39 -4.16
N VAL A 219 -17.17 5.23 -5.00
CA VAL A 219 -16.91 6.11 -6.14
C VAL A 219 -17.12 5.37 -7.45
N CYS A 220 -16.65 4.13 -7.54
CA CYS A 220 -16.67 3.31 -8.76
C CYS A 220 -17.83 2.31 -8.79
N GLY A 221 -18.55 2.12 -7.68
CA GLY A 221 -19.54 1.06 -7.53
C GLY A 221 -18.94 -0.25 -7.03
N ARG A 222 -19.79 -1.08 -6.38
CA ARG A 222 -19.39 -2.35 -5.77
C ARG A 222 -18.89 -3.37 -6.79
N THR A 223 -19.60 -3.47 -7.91
CA THR A 223 -19.30 -4.43 -9.00
C THR A 223 -17.91 -4.18 -9.58
N ALA A 224 -17.56 -2.92 -9.86
CA ALA A 224 -16.26 -2.55 -10.42
C ALA A 224 -15.08 -2.99 -9.52
N VAL A 225 -15.22 -2.82 -8.19
CA VAL A 225 -14.19 -3.24 -7.22
C VAL A 225 -14.17 -4.75 -7.05
N ALA A 226 -15.33 -5.41 -6.98
CA ALA A 226 -15.42 -6.86 -6.85
C ALA A 226 -14.83 -7.57 -8.09
N ASP A 227 -15.17 -7.11 -9.30
CA ASP A 227 -14.67 -7.67 -10.55
C ASP A 227 -13.15 -7.53 -10.69
N MET A 228 -12.60 -6.39 -10.28
CA MET A 228 -11.16 -6.19 -10.22
C MET A 228 -10.48 -7.25 -9.33
N TRP A 229 -11.00 -7.50 -8.13
CA TRP A 229 -10.43 -8.50 -7.22
C TRP A 229 -10.66 -9.93 -7.68
N ARG A 230 -11.76 -10.23 -8.38
CA ARG A 230 -11.98 -11.54 -9.02
C ARG A 230 -10.95 -11.80 -10.11
N GLU A 231 -10.68 -10.81 -10.96
CA GLU A 231 -9.65 -10.93 -12.00
C GLU A 231 -8.25 -11.12 -11.40
N ASP A 232 -7.92 -10.42 -10.32
CA ASP A 232 -6.69 -10.62 -9.55
C ASP A 232 -6.59 -12.03 -8.95
N LEU A 233 -7.71 -12.55 -8.42
CA LEU A 233 -7.78 -13.88 -7.83
C LEU A 233 -7.58 -14.99 -8.88
N ASP A 234 -8.18 -14.84 -10.06
CA ASP A 234 -8.00 -15.80 -11.15
C ASP A 234 -6.56 -15.79 -11.67
N ARG A 235 -5.92 -14.61 -11.72
CA ARG A 235 -4.50 -14.49 -12.02
C ARG A 235 -3.60 -15.11 -10.95
N GLU A 236 -3.93 -14.98 -9.67
CA GLU A 236 -3.20 -15.65 -8.59
C GLU A 236 -3.35 -17.18 -8.68
N ARG A 237 -4.55 -17.67 -9.03
CA ARG A 237 -4.82 -19.10 -9.22
C ARG A 237 -4.05 -19.69 -10.39
N ALA A 238 -3.85 -18.93 -11.46
CA ALA A 238 -3.08 -19.34 -12.64
C ALA A 238 -1.56 -19.45 -12.39
N ARG A 239 -1.04 -18.94 -11.26
CA ARG A 239 0.37 -19.08 -10.90
C ARG A 239 0.69 -20.48 -10.38
N SER A 240 1.94 -20.91 -10.56
CA SER A 240 2.45 -22.14 -9.98
C SER A 240 2.37 -22.13 -8.44
N VAL A 241 2.18 -23.31 -7.86
CA VAL A 241 1.80 -23.49 -6.45
C VAL A 241 2.80 -22.87 -5.48
N LEU A 242 4.10 -23.07 -5.68
CA LEU A 242 5.14 -22.59 -4.75
C LEU A 242 5.26 -21.05 -4.75
N PRO A 243 5.42 -20.35 -5.89
CA PRO A 243 5.37 -18.89 -5.93
C PRO A 243 4.06 -18.31 -5.41
N ARG A 244 2.93 -18.99 -5.63
CA ARG A 244 1.63 -18.60 -5.10
C ARG A 244 1.64 -18.63 -3.57
N ILE A 245 1.94 -19.77 -2.95
CA ILE A 245 1.97 -19.90 -1.48
C ILE A 245 2.92 -18.87 -0.86
N TRP A 246 4.12 -18.73 -1.43
CA TRP A 246 5.09 -17.76 -0.93
C TRP A 246 4.57 -16.32 -1.02
N GLY A 247 3.97 -15.95 -2.16
CA GLY A 247 3.35 -14.65 -2.38
C GLY A 247 2.21 -14.38 -1.41
N THR A 248 1.30 -15.35 -1.26
CA THR A 248 0.16 -15.26 -0.34
C THR A 248 0.64 -15.08 1.11
N VAL A 249 1.52 -15.96 1.61
CA VAL A 249 2.02 -15.89 3.00
C VAL A 249 2.69 -14.55 3.30
N ARG A 250 3.48 -14.03 2.36
CA ARG A 250 4.11 -12.72 2.51
C ARG A 250 3.10 -11.57 2.44
N GLY A 251 2.11 -11.68 1.56
CA GLY A 251 1.07 -10.67 1.35
C GLY A 251 0.10 -10.56 2.53
N LEU A 252 -0.23 -11.69 3.18
CA LEU A 252 -1.18 -11.75 4.28
C LEU A 252 -0.81 -10.87 5.48
N ARG A 253 0.47 -10.50 5.63
CA ARG A 253 0.90 -9.58 6.69
C ARG A 253 0.39 -8.16 6.51
N THR A 254 0.13 -7.75 5.28
CA THR A 254 -0.21 -6.36 4.95
C THR A 254 -1.49 -6.24 4.15
N HIS A 255 -1.96 -7.32 3.53
CA HIS A 255 -3.17 -7.32 2.72
C HIS A 255 -4.09 -8.47 3.14
N PRO A 256 -5.42 -8.24 3.20
CA PRO A 256 -6.39 -9.28 3.41
C PRO A 256 -6.41 -10.24 2.21
N PRO A 257 -6.83 -11.51 2.40
CA PRO A 257 -7.05 -12.43 1.30
C PRO A 257 -8.00 -11.83 0.26
N LEU A 258 -7.75 -12.06 -1.04
CA LEU A 258 -8.59 -11.51 -2.11
C LEU A 258 -10.08 -11.90 -1.96
N ARG A 259 -10.37 -13.12 -1.48
CA ARG A 259 -11.74 -13.54 -1.18
C ARG A 259 -12.42 -12.68 -0.13
N LEU A 260 -11.68 -12.25 0.90
CA LEU A 260 -12.20 -11.34 1.92
C LEU A 260 -12.49 -9.95 1.33
N ARG A 261 -11.60 -9.45 0.45
CA ARG A 261 -11.82 -8.18 -0.28
C ARG A 261 -13.07 -8.23 -1.15
N ILE A 262 -13.27 -9.32 -1.89
CA ILE A 262 -14.47 -9.55 -2.71
C ILE A 262 -15.72 -9.56 -1.84
N LEU A 263 -15.75 -10.37 -0.77
CA LEU A 263 -16.89 -10.43 0.14
C LEU A 263 -17.22 -9.07 0.75
N CYS A 264 -16.21 -8.32 1.19
CA CYS A 264 -16.41 -6.97 1.71
C CYS A 264 -16.95 -6.01 0.64
N ALA A 265 -16.40 -6.01 -0.57
CA ALA A 265 -16.87 -5.12 -1.64
C ALA A 265 -18.33 -5.38 -2.02
N GLU A 266 -18.77 -6.63 -2.01
CA GLU A 266 -20.14 -7.04 -2.36
C GLU A 266 -21.16 -6.69 -1.26
N HIS A 267 -20.83 -6.98 -0.01
CA HIS A 267 -21.82 -7.05 1.08
C HIS A 267 -21.83 -5.83 1.99
N PHE A 268 -20.80 -4.99 1.99
CA PHE A 268 -20.78 -3.87 2.93
C PHE A 268 -21.83 -2.83 2.57
N PRO A 269 -22.60 -2.31 3.54
CA PRO A 269 -23.61 -1.30 3.28
C PRO A 269 -22.94 -0.02 2.77
N LEU A 270 -23.31 0.37 1.55
CA LEU A 270 -22.99 1.67 0.96
C LEU A 270 -24.30 2.46 0.81
N PRO A 271 -24.25 3.81 0.90
CA PRO A 271 -25.39 4.66 0.58
C PRO A 271 -25.98 4.30 -0.80
N ASP A 272 -27.30 4.43 -0.95
CA ASP A 272 -28.02 4.04 -2.16
C ASP A 272 -27.38 4.61 -3.43
N ALA A 273 -27.09 3.72 -4.39
CA ALA A 273 -26.40 4.03 -5.65
C ALA A 273 -27.28 4.79 -6.67
N ARG A 274 -28.48 5.24 -6.27
CA ARG A 274 -29.40 5.98 -7.13
C ARG A 274 -28.81 7.37 -7.41
N GLY A 275 -28.15 7.51 -8.55
CA GLY A 275 -27.56 8.77 -9.02
C GLY A 275 -26.04 8.80 -9.07
N GLN A 276 -25.35 7.66 -8.89
CA GLN A 276 -23.89 7.63 -9.08
C GLN A 276 -23.55 7.82 -10.56
N ALA A 277 -23.00 8.99 -10.89
CA ALA A 277 -22.49 9.27 -12.22
C ALA A 277 -21.37 8.28 -12.58
N VAL A 278 -21.33 7.86 -13.85
CA VAL A 278 -20.26 6.98 -14.36
C VAL A 278 -18.91 7.62 -14.06
N HIS A 279 -17.99 6.86 -13.46
CA HIS A 279 -16.67 7.37 -13.11
C HIS A 279 -15.99 7.96 -14.37
N PRO A 280 -15.38 9.16 -14.31
CA PRO A 280 -14.78 9.85 -15.46
C PRO A 280 -13.60 9.11 -16.13
N LEU A 281 -13.25 7.95 -15.58
CA LEU A 281 -12.17 7.09 -16.03
C LEU A 281 -12.70 5.78 -16.61
N HIS A 282 -13.99 5.49 -16.56
CA HIS A 282 -14.53 4.34 -17.27
C HIS A 282 -14.32 4.50 -18.78
N PRO A 283 -13.87 3.45 -19.48
CA PRO A 283 -13.83 3.48 -20.92
C PRO A 283 -15.27 3.60 -21.46
N PRO A 284 -15.49 4.35 -22.56
CA PRO A 284 -16.79 4.36 -23.23
C PRO A 284 -17.18 2.93 -23.61
N ALA A 285 -18.46 2.60 -23.50
CA ALA A 285 -18.97 1.33 -24.02
C ALA A 285 -18.57 1.23 -25.50
N ALA A 286 -18.00 0.09 -25.91
CA ALA A 286 -17.74 -0.17 -27.32
C ALA A 286 -19.11 -0.17 -28.03
N GLY A 287 -19.34 0.86 -28.85
CA GLY A 287 -20.47 0.92 -29.77
C GLY A 287 -20.21 0.10 -31.02
#